data_AF-A0A7S2LRD8-F1
#
_entry.id   AF-A0A7S2LRD8-F1
#
_cell.length_a   1.000
_cell.length_b   1.000
_cell.length_c   1.000
_cell.angle_alpha   90.00
_cell.angle_beta   90.00
_cell.angle_gamma   90.00
#
_symmetry.space_group_name_H-M   'P 1'
#
loop_
_entity.id
_entity.type
_entity.pdbx_description
1 polymer ?
#
loop_
_entity_poly.entity_id
_entity_poly.type
_entity_poly.pdbx_seq_one_letter_code
_entity_poly.pdbx_strand_id
1 'polypeptide(L)'
;MFQRELDAYSQEGLDITFFDPPDNWSCVELFISGQAGIIRVIQDQVNTGRQSADGEQLVTTLNRTCKVHKDYQAGDPASVRNLVLAKQEKCKGFKIDVRYQECFQVNHYAGPV
;
A
#
# COMPACT_ATOMS: atom_id res chain seq x y z
N MET A 1 -14.22 11.89 -14.57
CA MET A 1 -14.23 11.02 -15.77
C MET A 1 -15.48 10.14 -15.73
N PHE A 2 -15.61 9.31 -14.68
CA PHE A 2 -16.79 8.49 -14.40
C PHE A 2 -18.15 9.16 -14.52
N GLN A 3 -18.37 10.28 -13.83
CA GLN A 3 -19.67 10.95 -13.86
C GLN A 3 -20.11 11.36 -15.27
N ARG A 4 -19.16 11.79 -16.11
CA ARG A 4 -19.46 12.18 -17.50
C ARG A 4 -19.89 10.99 -18.36
N GLU A 5 -19.29 9.81 -18.17
CA GLU A 5 -19.68 8.61 -18.90
C GLU A 5 -21.02 8.06 -18.40
N LEU A 6 -21.24 8.08 -17.08
CA LEU A 6 -22.53 7.75 -16.45
C LEU A 6 -23.67 8.61 -17.00
N ASP A 7 -23.45 9.92 -17.11
CA ASP A 7 -24.44 10.85 -17.66
C ASP A 7 -24.71 10.56 -19.14
N ALA A 8 -23.69 10.18 -19.92
CA ALA A 8 -23.85 9.80 -21.33
C ALA A 8 -24.64 8.49 -21.49
N TYR A 9 -24.32 7.45 -20.73
CA TYR A 9 -25.05 6.17 -20.76
C TYR A 9 -26.50 6.32 -20.31
N SER A 10 -26.76 7.17 -19.31
CA SER A 10 -28.12 7.49 -18.87
C SER A 10 -28.93 8.22 -19.96
N GLN A 11 -28.30 9.11 -20.73
CA GLN A 11 -28.94 9.78 -21.86
C GLN A 11 -29.24 8.82 -23.03
N GLU A 12 -28.43 7.78 -23.21
CA GLU A 12 -28.62 6.74 -24.22
C GLU A 12 -29.59 5.62 -23.79
N GLY A 13 -30.10 5.66 -22.56
CA GLY A 13 -31.03 4.66 -22.01
C GLY A 13 -30.37 3.31 -21.74
N LEU A 14 -29.04 3.29 -21.58
CA LEU A 14 -28.27 2.09 -21.28
C LEU A 14 -28.31 1.79 -19.77
N ASP A 15 -28.57 0.53 -19.42
CA ASP A 15 -28.52 0.07 -18.04
C ASP A 15 -27.07 0.01 -17.55
N ILE A 16 -26.74 0.83 -16.57
CA ILE A 16 -25.39 1.07 -16.04
C ILE A 16 -24.98 0.05 -14.97
N THR A 17 -25.84 -0.92 -14.64
CA THR A 17 -25.59 -1.94 -13.60
C THR A 17 -24.45 -2.91 -13.90
N PHE A 18 -23.92 -2.95 -15.13
CA PHE A 18 -22.78 -3.79 -15.50
C PHE A 18 -21.42 -3.20 -15.09
N PHE A 19 -21.38 -1.93 -14.67
CA PHE A 19 -20.13 -1.25 -14.38
C PHE A 19 -19.75 -1.38 -12.89
N ASP A 20 -18.78 -2.23 -12.59
CA ASP A 20 -18.15 -2.34 -11.27
C ASP A 20 -16.72 -1.75 -11.32
N PRO A 21 -16.50 -0.49 -10.90
CA PRO A 21 -15.17 0.10 -10.91
C PRO A 21 -14.25 -0.57 -9.89
N PRO A 22 -12.93 -0.58 -10.15
CA PRO A 22 -11.97 -0.93 -9.10
C PRO A 22 -12.12 0.04 -7.92
N ASP A 23 -12.49 -0.49 -6.75
CA ASP A 23 -12.55 0.28 -5.51
C ASP A 23 -11.17 0.31 -4.84
N ASN A 24 -10.68 1.50 -4.53
CA ASN A 24 -9.41 1.74 -3.84
C ASN A 24 -9.59 2.41 -2.46
N TRP A 25 -10.83 2.63 -2.00
CA TRP A 25 -11.10 3.31 -0.74
C TRP A 25 -10.47 2.62 0.46
N SER A 26 -10.51 1.29 0.51
CA SER A 26 -9.87 0.55 1.60
C SER A 26 -8.35 0.77 1.64
N CYS A 27 -7.68 0.84 0.50
CA CYS A 27 -6.25 1.12 0.45
C CYS A 27 -5.97 2.56 0.94
N VAL A 28 -6.83 3.52 0.60
CA VAL A 28 -6.73 4.90 1.12
C VAL A 28 -6.92 4.92 2.64
N GLU A 29 -7.92 4.21 3.16
CA GLU A 29 -8.18 4.07 4.60
C GLU A 29 -6.97 3.51 5.35
N LEU A 30 -6.23 2.54 4.80
CA LEU A 30 -4.98 2.06 5.39
C LEU A 30 -3.97 3.18 5.67
N PHE A 31 -3.90 4.20 4.81
CA PHE A 31 -2.97 5.32 5.00
C PHE A 31 -3.50 6.37 5.98
N ILE A 32 -4.78 6.75 5.83
CA ILE A 32 -5.35 7.93 6.50
C ILE A 32 -6.24 7.62 7.70
N SER A 33 -6.48 6.34 8.01
CA SER A 33 -7.22 5.90 9.19
C SER A 33 -6.68 6.58 10.45
N GLY A 34 -7.56 7.25 11.21
CA GLY A 34 -7.14 8.16 12.28
C GLY A 34 -6.20 7.51 13.30
N GLN A 35 -6.61 6.42 13.95
CA GLN A 35 -5.84 5.79 15.03
C GLN A 35 -4.92 4.65 14.57
N ALA A 36 -5.10 4.13 13.35
CA ALA A 36 -4.39 2.94 12.88
C ALA A 36 -3.78 3.10 11.47
N GLY A 37 -3.82 4.30 10.89
CA GLY A 37 -3.29 4.60 9.58
C GLY A 37 -1.76 4.67 9.57
N ILE A 38 -1.16 4.25 8.45
CA ILE A 38 0.29 4.28 8.25
C ILE A 38 0.86 5.68 8.53
N ILE A 39 0.20 6.73 8.03
CA ILE A 39 0.66 8.12 8.21
C ILE A 39 0.69 8.49 9.69
N ARG A 40 -0.31 8.08 10.46
CA ARG A 40 -0.37 8.35 11.89
C ARG A 40 0.75 7.65 12.64
N VAL A 41 0.99 6.37 12.34
CA VAL A 41 2.07 5.58 12.97
C VAL A 41 3.43 6.24 12.70
N ILE A 42 3.69 6.68 11.47
CA ILE A 42 4.90 7.41 11.12
C ILE A 42 5.00 8.73 11.90
N GLN A 43 3.91 9.51 11.94
CA GLN A 43 3.87 10.77 12.66
C GLN A 43 4.17 10.59 14.17
N ASP A 44 3.58 9.57 14.79
CA ASP A 44 3.81 9.27 16.21
C ASP A 44 5.27 8.88 16.46
N GLN A 45 5.89 8.07 15.57
CA GLN A 45 7.31 7.70 15.67
C GLN A 45 8.23 8.92 15.53
N VAL A 46 7.99 9.79 14.55
CA VAL A 46 8.75 11.04 14.35
C VAL A 46 8.66 11.94 15.58
N ASN A 47 7.46 12.09 16.15
CA ASN A 47 7.24 12.95 17.31
C ASN A 47 7.90 12.42 18.60
N THR A 48 8.19 11.12 18.70
CA THR A 48 8.88 10.57 19.89
C THR A 48 10.35 10.95 20.00
N GLY A 49 10.95 11.52 18.94
CA GLY A 49 12.31 12.05 18.96
C GLY A 49 13.41 10.99 19.14
N ARG A 50 13.08 9.70 19.01
CA ARG A 50 14.05 8.61 19.12
C ARG A 50 14.82 8.49 17.81
N GLN A 51 16.15 8.63 17.86
CA GLN A 51 17.04 8.51 16.70
C GLN A 51 16.99 7.13 16.01
N SER A 52 16.37 6.10 16.62
CA SER A 52 16.27 4.74 16.08
C SER A 52 14.87 4.34 15.60
N ALA A 53 13.93 5.28 15.46
CA ALA A 53 12.52 4.98 15.21
C ALA A 53 12.19 4.49 13.78
N ASP A 54 13.19 4.39 12.89
CA ASP A 54 13.03 3.97 11.49
C ASP A 54 13.43 2.49 11.28
N GLY A 55 13.27 1.99 10.05
CA GLY A 55 13.62 0.62 9.66
C GLY A 55 12.80 -0.41 10.43
N GLU A 56 13.48 -1.35 11.08
CA GLU A 56 12.84 -2.49 11.75
C GLU A 56 11.86 -2.05 12.87
N GLN A 57 12.15 -0.97 13.61
CA GLN A 57 11.28 -0.52 14.69
C GLN A 57 9.95 0.05 14.16
N LEU A 58 10.02 0.84 13.08
CA LEU A 58 8.85 1.36 12.39
C LEU A 58 8.02 0.20 11.82
N VAL A 59 8.67 -0.71 11.11
CA VAL A 59 7.99 -1.86 10.48
C VAL A 59 7.37 -2.79 11.52
N THR A 60 8.02 -3.01 12.65
CA THR A 60 7.43 -3.76 13.78
C THR A 60 6.16 -3.10 14.28
N THR A 61 6.15 -1.77 14.38
CA THR A 61 4.96 -1.00 14.81
C THR A 61 3.85 -1.11 13.77
N LEU A 62 4.17 -0.94 12.48
CA LEU A 62 3.22 -1.10 11.38
C LEU A 62 2.64 -2.52 11.32
N ASN A 63 3.48 -3.54 11.47
CA ASN A 63 3.06 -4.95 11.52
C ASN A 63 2.11 -5.21 12.69
N ARG A 64 2.29 -4.55 13.84
CA ARG A 64 1.36 -4.70 14.95
C ARG A 64 0.03 -3.98 14.72
N THR A 65 0.08 -2.77 14.17
CA THR A 65 -1.09 -1.88 14.02
C THR A 65 -1.94 -2.26 12.82
N CYS A 66 -1.32 -2.57 11.68
CA CYS A 66 -1.98 -2.71 10.39
C CYS A 66 -2.21 -4.17 9.95
N LYS A 67 -1.72 -5.18 10.69
CA LYS A 67 -1.83 -6.62 10.30
C LYS A 67 -3.23 -7.12 9.96
N VAL A 68 -4.27 -6.50 10.50
CA VAL A 68 -5.67 -6.92 10.27
C VAL A 68 -6.25 -6.30 9.00
N HIS A 69 -5.56 -5.33 8.40
CA HIS A 69 -6.03 -4.64 7.21
C HIS A 69 -5.75 -5.46 5.96
N LYS A 70 -6.77 -5.68 5.12
CA LYS A 70 -6.67 -6.54 3.92
C LYS A 70 -5.60 -6.10 2.91
N ASP A 71 -5.36 -4.79 2.84
CA ASP A 71 -4.39 -4.21 1.90
C ASP A 71 -2.97 -4.08 2.49
N TYR A 72 -2.75 -4.55 3.73
CA TYR A 72 -1.44 -4.54 4.39
C TYR A 72 -0.89 -5.96 4.51
N GLN A 73 0.38 -6.14 4.16
CA GLN A 73 1.09 -7.39 4.36
C GLN A 73 2.47 -7.14 4.98
N ALA A 74 2.81 -7.93 5.99
CA ALA A 74 4.16 -7.90 6.57
C ALA A 74 5.18 -8.40 5.55
N GLY A 75 6.36 -7.77 5.49
CA GLY A 75 7.42 -8.21 4.60
C GLY A 75 7.87 -9.63 4.94
N ASP A 76 7.67 -10.57 4.00
CA ASP A 76 8.22 -11.91 4.13
C ASP A 76 9.48 -12.07 3.27
N PRO A 77 10.45 -12.91 3.71
CA PRO A 77 11.72 -13.06 2.99
C PRO A 77 11.57 -13.50 1.54
N ALA A 78 10.57 -14.31 1.21
CA ALA A 78 10.37 -14.84 -0.13
C ALA A 78 9.80 -13.76 -1.06
N SER A 79 8.76 -13.03 -0.64
CA SER A 79 8.16 -11.95 -1.42
C SER A 79 9.14 -10.79 -1.63
N VAL A 80 9.89 -10.39 -0.59
CA VAL A 80 10.91 -9.34 -0.73
C VAL A 80 11.99 -9.78 -1.72
N ARG A 81 12.48 -11.03 -1.64
CA ARG A 81 13.46 -11.56 -2.59
C ARG A 81 12.92 -11.57 -4.02
N ASN A 82 11.69 -12.04 -4.23
CA ASN A 82 11.06 -12.09 -5.55
C ASN A 82 10.88 -10.68 -6.14
N LEU A 83 10.47 -9.72 -5.31
CA LEU A 83 10.32 -8.32 -5.71
C LEU A 83 11.66 -7.67 -6.05
N VAL A 84 12.72 -7.95 -5.26
CA VAL A 84 14.08 -7.50 -5.55
C VAL A 84 14.57 -8.06 -6.88
N LEU A 85 14.39 -9.36 -7.14
CA LEU A 85 14.77 -9.99 -8.41
C LEU A 85 14.01 -9.37 -9.59
N ALA A 86 12.68 -9.24 -9.48
CA ALA A 86 11.85 -8.63 -10.51
C ALA A 86 12.24 -7.17 -10.80
N LYS A 87 12.60 -6.40 -9.77
CA LYS A 87 13.09 -5.02 -9.94
C LYS A 87 14.49 -4.98 -10.55
N GLN A 88 15.39 -5.89 -10.18
CA GLN A 88 16.75 -5.96 -10.75
C GLN A 88 16.74 -6.35 -12.24
N GLU A 89 15.83 -7.24 -12.65
CA GLU A 89 15.65 -7.58 -14.07
C GLU A 89 15.20 -6.38 -14.90
N LYS A 90 14.31 -5.54 -14.35
CA LYS A 90 13.81 -4.32 -15.00
C LYS A 90 14.83 -3.18 -14.95
N CYS A 91 15.59 -3.06 -13.86
CA CYS A 91 16.55 -1.98 -13.62
C CYS A 91 17.99 -2.52 -13.71
N LYS A 92 18.42 -2.87 -14.92
CA LYS A 92 19.78 -3.38 -15.19
C LYS A 92 20.84 -2.42 -14.64
N GLY A 93 21.72 -2.93 -13.77
CA GLY A 93 22.86 -2.19 -13.21
C GLY A 93 22.65 -1.64 -11.79
N PHE A 94 21.46 -1.74 -11.21
CA PHE A 94 21.22 -1.35 -9.82
C PHE A 94 21.26 -2.55 -8.88
N LYS A 95 22.18 -2.52 -7.90
CA LYS A 95 22.15 -3.47 -6.78
C LYS A 95 21.15 -2.97 -5.75
N ILE A 96 20.03 -3.69 -5.64
CA ILE A 96 19.01 -3.44 -4.63
C ILE A 96 19.35 -4.33 -3.43
N ASP A 97 19.74 -3.73 -2.31
CA ASP A 97 20.01 -4.40 -1.03
C ASP A 97 18.95 -3.95 -0.02
N VAL A 98 18.07 -4.87 0.38
CA VAL A 98 16.95 -4.57 1.28
C VAL A 98 16.81 -5.69 2.28
N ARG A 99 16.62 -5.32 3.55
CA ARG A 99 16.35 -6.26 4.64
C ARG A 99 14.85 -6.42 4.80
N TYR A 100 14.36 -7.67 4.79
CA TYR A 100 12.92 -7.92 4.87
C TYR A 100 12.30 -7.41 6.19
N GLN A 101 13.08 -7.35 7.27
CA GLN A 101 12.66 -6.80 8.56
C GLN A 101 12.35 -5.30 8.50
N GLU A 102 12.88 -4.61 7.48
CA GLU A 102 12.66 -3.19 7.21
C GLU A 102 11.66 -2.98 6.06
N CYS A 103 10.95 -4.04 5.67
CA CYS A 103 9.97 -4.00 4.59
C CYS A 103 8.57 -4.34 5.09
N PHE A 104 7.59 -3.70 4.46
CA PHE A 104 6.19 -4.08 4.47
C PHE A 104 5.67 -3.93 3.03
N GLN A 105 4.52 -4.53 2.74
CA GLN A 105 3.91 -4.50 1.43
C GLN A 105 2.51 -3.92 1.53
N VAL A 106 2.14 -3.10 0.54
CA VAL A 106 0.80 -2.56 0.39
C VAL A 106 0.21 -2.99 -0.94
N ASN A 107 -1.02 -3.52 -0.89
CA ASN A 107 -1.77 -3.88 -2.09
C ASN A 107 -2.44 -2.63 -2.65
N HIS A 108 -1.82 -2.02 -3.65
CA HIS A 108 -2.41 -0.91 -4.39
C HIS A 108 -3.27 -1.41 -5.55
N TYR A 109 -4.06 -0.51 -6.15
CA TYR A 109 -4.86 -0.83 -7.35
C TYR A 109 -4.00 -1.35 -8.52
N ALA A 110 -2.73 -0.96 -8.58
CA ALA A 110 -1.77 -1.38 -9.60
C ALA A 110 -1.00 -2.67 -9.23
N GLY A 111 -1.31 -3.27 -8.07
CA GLY A 111 -0.62 -4.44 -7.54
C GLY A 111 0.18 -4.14 -6.26
N PRO A 112 0.84 -5.18 -5.71
CA PRO A 112 1.63 -5.06 -4.50
C PRO A 112 2.91 -4.24 -4.71
N VAL A 113 3.22 -3.38 -3.74
CA VAL A 113 4.44 -2.54 -3.70
C VAL A 113 5.17 -2.72 -2.39
#